data_AF-A0A951U901-F1
#
_entry.id   AF-A0A951U901-F1
#
_cell.length_a   1.000
_cell.length_b   1.000
_cell.length_c   1.000
_cell.angle_alpha   90.00
_cell.angle_beta   90.00
_cell.angle_gamma   90.00
#
_symmetry.space_group_name_H-M   'P 1'
#
loop_
_entity.id
_entity.type
_entity.pdbx_description
1 polymer ?
#
loop_
_entity_poly.entity_id
_entity_poly.type
_entity_poly.pdbx_seq_one_letter_code
_entity_poly.pdbx_strand_id
1 'polypeptide(L)'
;MLTQREQNLIELYSQCQLGMAPRRFYSKWFVSYEHLASICDRSISTVRRWFMKGSNHRRPTRTDLRHLALMDFLLEHFEEIPFNLRNLLCSANLGQ
;
A
#
# COMPACT_ATOMS: atom_id res chain seq x y z
N MET A 1 -2.46 21.14 -19.23
CA MET A 1 -2.60 21.95 -17.99
C MET A 1 -3.62 21.25 -17.10
N LEU A 2 -3.39 21.21 -15.78
CA LEU A 2 -4.36 20.63 -14.83
C LEU A 2 -5.49 21.61 -14.56
N THR A 3 -6.72 21.11 -14.55
CA THR A 3 -7.92 21.84 -14.11
C THR A 3 -7.85 22.16 -12.61
N GLN A 4 -8.63 23.16 -12.16
CA GLN A 4 -8.71 23.50 -10.73
C GLN A 4 -9.17 22.31 -9.88
N ARG A 5 -10.08 21.49 -10.41
CA ARG A 5 -10.53 20.26 -9.74
C ARG A 5 -9.37 19.29 -9.51
N GLU A 6 -8.53 19.06 -10.51
CA GLU A 6 -7.38 18.16 -10.40
C GLU A 6 -6.32 18.71 -9.43
N GLN A 7 -6.08 20.03 -9.44
CA GLN A 7 -5.18 20.67 -8.48
C GLN A 7 -5.67 20.50 -7.04
N ASN A 8 -6.96 20.73 -6.78
CA ASN A 8 -7.55 20.54 -5.45
C ASN A 8 -7.45 19.08 -4.99
N LEU A 9 -7.62 18.12 -5.91
CA LEU A 9 -7.45 16.70 -5.59
C LEU A 9 -5.99 16.39 -5.21
N ILE A 10 -5.02 16.90 -5.97
CA ILE A 10 -3.59 16.72 -5.66
C ILE A 10 -3.27 17.30 -4.28
N GLU A 11 -3.75 18.51 -3.99
CA GLU A 11 -3.53 19.14 -2.69
C GLU A 11 -4.10 18.30 -1.55
N LEU A 12 -5.36 17.87 -1.67
CA LEU A 12 -6.02 17.00 -0.69
C LEU A 12 -5.21 15.72 -0.44
N TYR A 13 -4.79 15.02 -1.50
CA TYR A 13 -4.02 13.78 -1.38
C TYR A 13 -2.56 14.00 -0.94
N SER A 14 -2.00 15.19 -1.14
CA SER A 14 -0.67 15.55 -0.67
C SER A 14 -0.64 15.75 0.85
N GLN A 15 -1.74 16.28 1.41
CA GLN A 15 -1.90 16.55 2.84
C GLN A 15 -2.46 15.34 3.61
N CYS A 16 -3.02 14.36 2.89
CA CYS A 16 -3.56 13.13 3.46
C CYS A 16 -2.47 12.29 4.14
N GLN A 17 -2.61 12.06 5.45
CA GLN A 17 -1.74 11.19 6.23
C GLN A 17 -2.17 9.72 6.14
N LEU A 18 -2.37 9.23 4.93
CA LEU A 18 -2.76 7.84 4.68
C LEU A 18 -1.58 6.91 5.01
N GLY A 19 -1.71 6.10 6.06
CA GLY A 19 -0.67 5.16 6.47
C GLY A 19 -1.19 4.03 7.33
N MET A 20 -0.62 2.84 7.15
CA MET A 20 -0.97 1.64 7.91
C MET A 20 0.27 0.94 8.44
N ALA A 21 0.27 0.63 9.73
CA ALA A 21 1.39 -0.04 10.38
C ALA A 21 1.54 -1.50 9.87
N PRO A 22 2.77 -2.01 9.63
CA PRO A 22 2.99 -3.37 9.13
C PRO A 22 2.35 -4.46 9.99
N ARG A 23 2.37 -4.32 11.33
CA ARG A 23 1.73 -5.26 12.25
C ARG A 23 0.21 -5.32 12.08
N ARG A 24 -0.42 -4.17 11.81
CA ARG A 24 -1.86 -4.09 11.57
C ARG A 24 -2.22 -4.73 10.23
N PHE A 25 -1.48 -4.44 9.16
CA PHE A 25 -1.71 -5.04 7.85
C PHE A 25 -1.50 -6.56 7.89
N TYR A 26 -0.39 -7.00 8.47
CA TYR A 26 -0.03 -8.42 8.65
C TYR A 26 -1.12 -9.20 9.36
N SER A 27 -1.66 -8.68 10.47
CA SER A 27 -2.69 -9.36 11.25
C SER A 27 -4.07 -9.31 10.59
N LYS A 28 -4.42 -8.21 9.91
CA LYS A 28 -5.71 -8.08 9.23
C LYS A 28 -5.84 -9.05 8.06
N TRP A 29 -4.80 -9.16 7.24
CA TRP A 29 -4.83 -9.92 5.99
C TRP A 29 -4.14 -11.29 6.06
N PHE A 30 -3.55 -11.65 7.21
CA PHE A 30 -2.81 -12.90 7.41
C PHE A 30 -1.71 -13.16 6.35
N VAL A 31 -1.05 -12.09 5.89
CA VAL A 31 -0.02 -12.17 4.85
C VAL A 31 1.35 -12.54 5.41
N SER A 32 2.27 -12.97 4.55
CA SER A 32 3.66 -13.25 4.91
C SER A 32 4.56 -12.00 4.86
N TYR A 33 5.82 -12.12 5.31
CA TYR A 33 6.81 -11.05 5.16
C TYR A 33 7.21 -10.83 3.70
N GLU A 34 7.11 -11.86 2.87
CA GLU A 34 7.34 -11.80 1.43
C GLU A 34 6.29 -10.93 0.75
N HIS A 35 5.01 -11.07 1.10
CA HIS A 35 3.96 -10.18 0.59
C HIS A 35 4.20 -8.72 0.99
N LEU A 36 4.54 -8.47 2.26
CA LEU A 36 4.86 -7.10 2.72
C LEU A 36 6.08 -6.53 1.98
N ALA A 37 7.08 -7.36 1.71
CA ALA A 37 8.27 -6.97 0.96
C ALA A 37 7.91 -6.57 -0.48
N SER A 38 7.07 -7.35 -1.16
CA SER A 38 6.57 -7.04 -2.50
C SER A 38 5.72 -5.78 -2.54
N ILE A 39 4.78 -5.61 -1.61
CA ILE A 39 3.89 -4.43 -1.55
C ILE A 39 4.70 -3.15 -1.32
N CYS A 40 5.70 -3.19 -0.44
CA CYS A 40 6.47 -2.00 -0.08
C CYS A 40 7.71 -1.78 -0.94
N ASP A 41 8.01 -2.63 -1.91
CA ASP A 41 9.27 -2.65 -2.67
C ASP A 41 10.51 -2.64 -1.75
N ARG A 42 10.58 -3.65 -0.87
CA ARG A 42 11.65 -3.81 0.13
C ARG A 42 12.22 -5.21 0.09
N SER A 43 13.44 -5.35 0.63
CA SER A 43 13.98 -6.69 0.93
C SER A 43 13.22 -7.34 2.09
N ILE A 44 13.06 -8.66 2.05
CA ILE A 44 12.51 -9.46 3.17
C ILE A 44 13.30 -9.20 4.46
N SER A 45 14.63 -9.02 4.37
CA SER A 45 15.49 -8.68 5.51
C SER A 45 15.14 -7.34 6.14
N THR A 46 14.71 -6.36 5.34
CA THR A 46 14.24 -5.05 5.84
C THR A 46 12.89 -5.20 6.52
N VAL A 47 11.96 -5.95 5.94
CA VAL A 47 10.65 -6.23 6.55
C VAL A 47 10.81 -6.96 7.88
N ARG A 48 11.65 -8.00 7.96
CA ARG A 48 11.93 -8.71 9.22
C ARG A 48 12.34 -7.76 10.35
N ARG A 49 13.19 -6.77 10.05
CA ARG A 49 13.63 -5.75 11.03
C ARG A 49 12.50 -4.85 11.54
N TRP A 50 11.39 -4.70 10.80
CA TRP A 50 10.19 -3.99 11.30
C TRP A 50 9.52 -4.72 12.47
N PHE A 51 9.66 -6.04 12.53
CA PHE A 51 9.02 -6.89 13.53
C PHE A 51 9.93 -7.25 14.70
N MET A 52 11.25 -7.01 14.58
CA MET A 52 12.23 -7.19 15.65
C MET A 52 12.05 -6.15 16.78
N LYS A 53 12.64 -6.45 17.94
CA LYS A 53 12.78 -5.54 19.10
C LYS A 53 14.25 -5.17 19.29
N GLY A 54 14.51 -4.09 20.02
CA GLY A 54 15.87 -3.66 20.39
C GLY A 54 16.66 -3.00 19.25
N SER A 55 17.99 -3.07 19.31
CA SER A 55 18.92 -2.39 18.39
C SER A 55 18.78 -2.78 16.91
N ASN A 56 18.24 -3.96 16.63
CA ASN A 56 17.98 -4.44 15.27
C ASN A 56 16.63 -3.99 14.71
N HIS A 57 15.80 -3.32 15.51
CA HIS A 57 14.52 -2.79 15.05
C HIS A 57 14.72 -1.64 14.07
N ARG A 58 14.03 -1.70 12.94
CA ARG A 58 13.95 -0.59 11.99
C ARG A 58 12.50 -0.14 11.84
N ARG A 59 12.25 1.16 11.88
CA ARG A 59 10.91 1.68 11.61
C ARG A 59 10.63 1.68 10.10
N PRO A 60 9.41 1.32 9.66
CA PRO A 60 8.98 1.56 8.29
C PRO A 60 8.96 3.06 7.98
N THR A 61 9.24 3.41 6.73
CA THR A 61 9.18 4.79 6.23
C THR A 61 7.72 5.20 5.99
N ARG A 62 7.46 6.50 5.83
CA ARG A 62 6.12 7.00 5.46
C ARG A 62 5.62 6.40 4.15
N THR A 63 6.50 6.19 3.17
CA THR A 63 6.17 5.53 1.91
C THR A 63 5.73 4.09 2.12
N ASP A 64 6.43 3.32 2.96
CA ASP A 64 6.05 1.94 3.28
C ASP A 64 4.65 1.91 3.92
N LEU A 65 4.39 2.80 4.88
CA LEU A 65 3.08 2.91 5.53
C LEU A 65 1.98 3.29 4.53
N ARG A 66 2.26 4.19 3.58
CA ARG A 66 1.32 4.61 2.54
C ARG A 66 1.01 3.47 1.58
N HIS A 67 2.01 2.69 1.15
CA HIS A 67 1.79 1.52 0.31
C HIS A 67 0.90 0.48 0.99
N LEU A 68 1.13 0.22 2.28
CA LEU A 68 0.27 -0.70 3.02
C LEU A 68 -1.16 -0.20 3.13
N ALA A 69 -1.37 1.10 3.38
CA ALA A 69 -2.72 1.66 3.44
C ALA A 69 -3.43 1.68 2.08
N LEU A 70 -2.70 1.93 0.99
CA LEU A 70 -3.26 1.84 -0.36
C LEU A 70 -3.64 0.41 -0.70
N MET A 71 -2.79 -0.56 -0.38
CA MET A 71 -3.10 -1.97 -0.58
C MET A 71 -4.26 -2.43 0.31
N ASP A 72 -4.37 -1.91 1.54
CA ASP A 72 -5.48 -2.18 2.44
C ASP A 72 -6.81 -1.74 1.83
N PHE A 73 -6.86 -0.49 1.36
CA PHE A 73 -8.00 0.07 0.66
C PHE A 73 -8.36 -0.73 -0.60
N LEU A 74 -7.35 -1.09 -1.41
CA LEU A 74 -7.57 -1.89 -2.60
C LEU A 74 -8.14 -3.27 -2.25
N LEU A 75 -7.59 -3.99 -1.28
CA LEU A 75 -8.09 -5.31 -0.90
C LEU A 75 -9.50 -5.26 -0.29
N GLU A 76 -9.86 -4.20 0.44
CA GLU A 76 -11.22 -4.04 0.97
C GLU A 76 -12.25 -3.75 -0.11
N HIS A 77 -11.90 -2.88 -1.07
CA HIS A 77 -12.88 -2.29 -1.98
C HIS A 77 -12.68 -2.72 -3.44
N PHE A 78 -11.78 -3.66 -3.73
CA PHE A 78 -11.48 -4.06 -5.11
C PHE A 78 -12.76 -4.43 -5.86
N GLU A 79 -13.63 -5.19 -5.18
CA GLU A 79 -14.89 -5.67 -5.75
C GLU A 79 -15.96 -4.57 -5.95
N GLU A 80 -15.75 -3.38 -5.38
CA GLU A 80 -16.63 -2.23 -5.57
C GLU A 80 -16.18 -1.34 -6.74
N ILE A 81 -14.93 -1.47 -7.18
CA ILE A 81 -14.39 -0.68 -8.31
C ILE A 81 -15.07 -1.17 -9.60
N PRO A 82 -15.64 -0.28 -10.44
CA PRO A 82 -16.19 -0.67 -11.73
C PRO A 82 -15.18 -1.42 -12.61
N PHE A 83 -15.63 -2.48 -13.30
CA PHE A 83 -14.76 -3.37 -14.08
C PHE A 83 -13.87 -2.64 -15.08
N ASN A 84 -14.41 -1.64 -15.78
CA ASN A 84 -13.66 -0.80 -16.72
C ASN A 84 -12.52 -0.04 -16.04
N LEU A 85 -12.69 0.41 -14.80
CA LEU A 85 -11.64 1.08 -14.04
C LEU A 85 -10.64 0.09 -13.45
N ARG A 86 -11.07 -1.12 -13.06
CA ARG A 86 -10.14 -2.17 -12.64
C ARG A 86 -9.14 -2.50 -13.74
N ASN A 87 -9.59 -2.62 -14.97
CA ASN A 87 -8.73 -2.89 -16.13
C ASN A 87 -7.69 -1.78 -16.38
N LEU A 88 -7.94 -0.55 -15.92
CA LEU A 88 -6.96 0.54 -15.98
C LEU A 88 -5.93 0.47 -14.84
N LEU A 89 -6.35 0.00 -13.65
CA LEU A 89 -5.46 -0.16 -12.49
C LEU A 89 -4.52 -1.36 -12.67
N CYS A 90 -5.10 -2.49 -13.04
CA CYS A 90 -4.40 -3.67 -13.50
C CYS A 90 -5.18 -4.16 -14.70
N SER A 91 -4.62 -3.97 -15.91
CA SER A 91 -5.01 -4.81 -17.03
C SER A 91 -4.62 -6.20 -16.59
N ALA A 92 -5.59 -6.96 -16.09
CA ALA A 92 -5.32 -8.32 -15.76
C ALA A 92 -4.74 -8.91 -17.06
N ASN A 93 -3.54 -9.48 -16.99
CA ASN A 93 -3.22 -10.55 -17.91
C ASN A 93 -4.14 -11.73 -17.55
N LEU A 94 -5.46 -11.54 -17.64
CA LEU A 94 -6.44 -12.59 -17.78
C LEU A 94 -6.44 -12.91 -19.27
N GLY A 95 -5.35 -13.53 -19.72
CA GLY A 95 -5.07 -13.72 -21.13
C GLY A 95 -3.77 -14.48 -21.41
N GLN A 96 -3.56 -15.63 -20.77
CA GLN A 96 -3.13 -16.93 -21.34
C GLN A 96 -2.85 -17.94 -20.22
#